data_AF-A0A1V4M7K3-F1
#
_entry.id   AF-A0A1V4M7K3-F1
#
_cell.length_a   1.000
_cell.length_b   1.000
_cell.length_c   1.000
_cell.angle_alpha   90.00
_cell.angle_beta   90.00
_cell.angle_gamma   90.00
#
_symmetry.space_group_name_H-M   'P 1'
#
loop_
_entity.id
_entity.type
_entity.pdbx_description
1 polymer ?
#
loop_
_entity_poly.entity_id
_entity_poly.type
_entity_poly.pdbx_seq_one_letter_code
_entity_poly.pdbx_strand_id
1 'polypeptide(L)'
;MIEIYFEVDGKKVSLDNFGDEFEKSMYAEVINSISNLLGSVSCPEHHQKPSVTFVKGDGSELSWKVGGCCQALIDAALNKFKEND
;
A
#
# COMPACT_ATOMS: atom_id res chain seq x y z
N MET A 1 10.14 0.51 -7.96
CA MET A 1 8.86 -0.14 -7.58
C MET A 1 8.55 0.32 -6.16
N ILE A 2 7.27 0.52 -5.82
CA ILE A 2 6.86 0.86 -4.45
C ILE A 2 6.81 -0.42 -3.63
N GLU A 3 7.27 -0.36 -2.39
CA GLU A 3 7.18 -1.49 -1.48
C GLU A 3 5.76 -1.59 -0.93
N ILE A 4 5.06 -2.68 -1.28
CA ILE A 4 3.70 -2.96 -0.81
C ILE A 4 3.72 -4.25 0.00
N TYR A 5 3.14 -4.18 1.20
CA TYR A 5 3.11 -5.26 2.17
C TYR A 5 1.70 -5.59 2.60
N PHE A 6 1.45 -6.86 2.92
CA PHE A 6 0.21 -7.31 3.51
C PHE A 6 0.50 -7.87 4.90
N GLU A 7 -0.33 -7.50 5.86
CA GLU A 7 -0.32 -8.00 7.23
C GLU A 7 -1.70 -8.59 7.49
N VAL A 8 -1.76 -9.88 7.79
CA VAL A 8 -2.99 -10.62 8.11
C VAL A 8 -2.77 -11.24 9.49
N ASP A 9 -3.68 -10.99 10.43
CA ASP A 9 -3.56 -11.48 11.82
C ASP A 9 -2.22 -11.09 12.50
N GLY A 10 -1.72 -9.88 12.21
CA GLY A 10 -0.43 -9.39 12.72
C GLY A 10 0.79 -10.10 12.13
N LYS A 11 0.62 -10.93 11.10
CA LYS A 11 1.71 -11.59 10.37
C LYS A 11 1.85 -11.00 8.99
N LYS A 12 3.09 -10.68 8.62
CA LYS A 12 3.43 -10.26 7.26
C LYS A 12 3.21 -11.44 6.30
N VAL A 13 2.32 -11.26 5.35
CA VAL A 13 2.01 -12.24 4.31
C VAL A 13 2.34 -11.66 2.93
N SER A 14 2.72 -12.54 2.01
CA SER A 14 2.82 -12.23 0.59
C SER A 14 1.48 -12.55 -0.07
N LEU A 15 1.11 -11.85 -1.14
CA LEU A 15 -0.09 -12.17 -1.94
C LEU A 15 -0.15 -13.63 -2.36
N ASP A 16 1.01 -14.22 -2.64
CA ASP A 16 1.12 -15.61 -3.06
C ASP A 16 0.56 -16.59 -2.00
N ASN A 17 0.58 -16.19 -0.72
CA ASN A 17 0.08 -16.97 0.40
C ASN A 17 -1.42 -16.77 0.68
N PHE A 18 -2.13 -15.93 -0.08
CA PHE A 18 -3.59 -15.88 0.02
C PHE A 18 -4.17 -17.19 -0.52
N GLY A 19 -5.09 -17.81 0.23
CA GLY A 19 -5.70 -19.08 -0.16
C GLY A 19 -6.76 -18.96 -1.26
N ASP A 20 -7.26 -17.75 -1.49
CA ASP A 20 -8.37 -17.47 -2.40
C ASP A 20 -7.89 -16.71 -3.65
N GLU A 21 -8.13 -17.29 -4.83
CA GLU A 21 -7.69 -16.73 -6.12
C GLU A 21 -8.43 -15.43 -6.48
N PHE A 22 -9.66 -15.26 -5.99
CA PHE A 22 -10.44 -14.06 -6.20
C PHE A 22 -9.88 -12.89 -5.39
N GLU A 23 -9.57 -13.11 -4.10
CA GLU A 23 -8.85 -12.14 -3.26
C GLU A 23 -7.50 -11.75 -3.88
N LYS A 24 -6.70 -12.71 -4.36
CA LYS A 24 -5.42 -12.42 -5.04
C LYS A 24 -5.60 -11.45 -6.20
N SER A 25 -6.58 -11.71 -7.06
CA SER A 25 -6.84 -10.89 -8.25
C SER A 25 -7.27 -9.48 -7.87
N MET A 26 -8.18 -9.37 -6.89
CA MET A 26 -8.65 -8.09 -6.38
C MET A 26 -7.49 -7.28 -5.78
N TYR A 27 -6.64 -7.88 -4.95
CA TYR A 27 -5.49 -7.18 -4.38
C TYR A 27 -4.41 -6.86 -5.42
N ALA A 28 -4.23 -7.70 -6.45
CA ALA A 28 -3.30 -7.41 -7.54
C ALA A 28 -3.70 -6.13 -8.31
N GLU A 29 -5.00 -5.93 -8.56
CA GLU A 29 -5.50 -4.69 -9.15
C GLU A 29 -5.27 -3.48 -8.25
N VAL A 30 -5.54 -3.62 -6.95
CA VAL A 30 -5.29 -2.55 -5.96
C VAL A 30 -3.79 -2.18 -5.93
N ILE A 31 -2.90 -3.16 -5.91
CA ILE A 31 -1.44 -2.94 -5.94
C ILE A 31 -1.01 -2.21 -7.20
N ASN A 32 -1.53 -2.60 -8.35
CA ASN A 32 -1.23 -1.95 -9.62
C ASN A 32 -1.73 -0.51 -9.63
N SER A 33 -2.96 -0.27 -9.14
CA SER A 33 -3.53 1.06 -9.02
C SER A 33 -2.67 1.96 -8.12
N ILE A 34 -2.30 1.48 -6.93
CA ILE A 34 -1.45 2.23 -5.99
C ILE A 34 -0.05 2.44 -6.55
N SER A 35 0.53 1.43 -7.19
CA SER A 35 1.85 1.54 -7.80
C SER A 35 1.88 2.58 -8.91
N ASN A 36 0.81 2.72 -9.68
CA ASN A 36 0.66 3.77 -10.68
C ASN A 36 0.44 5.14 -10.04
N LEU A 37 -0.46 5.22 -9.05
CA LEU A 37 -0.82 6.45 -8.36
C LEU A 37 0.37 7.08 -7.63
N LEU A 38 1.03 6.28 -6.80
CA LEU A 38 2.19 6.70 -6.01
C LEU A 38 3.49 6.57 -6.80
N GLY A 39 3.48 5.97 -7.99
CA GLY A 39 4.69 5.71 -8.78
C GLY A 39 5.48 6.99 -9.10
N SER A 40 4.75 8.10 -9.22
CA SER A 40 5.25 9.46 -9.46
C SER A 40 5.61 10.21 -8.17
N VAL A 41 5.19 9.71 -7.00
CA VAL A 41 5.48 10.30 -5.70
C VAL A 41 6.87 9.87 -5.25
N SER A 42 7.71 10.84 -4.94
CA SER A 42 9.04 10.64 -4.38
C SER A 42 9.33 11.74 -3.37
N CYS A 43 10.13 11.41 -2.36
CA CYS A 43 10.54 12.42 -1.40
C CYS A 43 11.52 13.39 -2.07
N PRO A 44 11.26 14.71 -2.05
CA PRO A 44 12.17 15.68 -2.65
C PRO A 44 13.52 15.79 -1.92
N GLU A 45 13.58 15.39 -0.64
CA GLU A 45 14.79 15.53 0.18
C GLU A 45 15.66 14.27 0.16
N HIS A 46 15.03 13.08 0.21
CA HIS A 46 15.72 11.81 0.36
C HIS A 46 15.64 10.95 -0.92
N HIS A 47 14.87 11.38 -1.92
CA HIS A 47 14.59 10.67 -3.18
C HIS A 47 14.06 9.23 -2.99
N GLN A 48 13.52 8.93 -1.82
CA GLN A 48 12.91 7.64 -1.53
C GLN A 48 11.46 7.59 -2.00
N LYS A 49 10.99 6.38 -2.31
CA LYS A 49 9.58 6.12 -2.63
C LYS A 49 8.78 5.85 -1.36
N PRO A 50 7.47 6.14 -1.35
CA PRO A 50 6.62 5.73 -0.25
C PRO A 50 6.52 4.20 -0.20
N SER A 51 6.08 3.67 0.93
CA SER A 51 5.70 2.27 1.12
C SER A 51 4.26 2.19 1.60
N VAL A 52 3.56 1.10 1.28
CA VAL A 52 2.16 0.90 1.68
C VAL A 52 2.02 -0.46 2.34
N THR A 53 1.43 -0.48 3.53
CA THR A 53 1.14 -1.72 4.27
C THR A 53 -0.36 -1.85 4.41
N PHE A 54 -0.92 -2.88 3.78
CA PHE A 54 -2.29 -3.32 3.99
C PHE A 54 -2.35 -4.18 5.25
N VAL A 55 -3.32 -3.91 6.10
CA VAL A 55 -3.57 -4.63 7.35
C VAL A 55 -4.99 -5.18 7.28
N LYS A 56 -5.11 -6.51 7.23
CA LYS A 56 -6.36 -7.25 7.34
C LYS A 56 -6.49 -7.72 8.80
N GLY A 57 -7.45 -7.15 9.53
CA GLY A 57 -7.77 -7.60 10.89
C GLY A 57 -8.68 -8.83 10.89
N ASP A 58 -9.10 -9.25 12.09
CA ASP A 58 -10.07 -10.34 12.31
C ASP A 58 -11.48 -10.09 11.70
N GLY A 59 -11.72 -8.92 11.10
CA GLY A 59 -12.98 -8.55 10.43
C GLY A 59 -12.81 -8.31 8.92
N SER A 60 -13.92 -8.04 8.24
CA SER A 60 -13.95 -7.70 6.80
C SER A 60 -13.34 -6.32 6.48
N GLU A 61 -12.80 -5.61 7.46
CA GLU A 61 -12.24 -4.27 7.31
C GLU A 61 -10.77 -4.34 6.90
N LEU A 62 -10.51 -3.91 5.66
CA LEU A 62 -9.15 -3.73 5.15
C LEU A 62 -8.66 -2.33 5.53
N SER A 63 -7.64 -2.26 6.39
CA SER A 63 -6.94 -1.01 6.70
C SER A 63 -5.66 -0.90 5.88
N TRP A 64 -5.16 0.32 5.70
CA TRP A 64 -3.87 0.56 5.07
C TRP A 64 -3.09 1.64 5.80
N LYS A 65 -1.76 1.55 5.73
CA LYS A 65 -0.81 2.48 6.33
C LYS A 65 0.22 2.87 5.29
N VAL A 66 0.57 4.15 5.22
CA VAL A 66 1.65 4.64 4.37
C VAL A 66 2.89 4.88 5.20
N GLY A 67 4.00 4.28 4.76
CA GLY A 67 5.33 4.55 5.27
C GLY A 67 6.13 5.42 4.30
N GLY A 68 7.17 6.05 4.82
CA GLY A 68 8.09 6.86 4.04
C GLY A 68 9.27 7.34 4.90
N CYS A 69 10.30 7.88 4.25
CA CYS A 69 11.47 8.44 4.91
C CYS A 69 11.19 9.65 5.81
N CYS A 70 10.11 10.39 5.50
CA CYS A 70 9.72 11.58 6.25
C CYS A 70 8.21 11.80 6.15
N GLN A 71 7.67 12.60 7.07
CA GLN A 71 6.24 12.94 7.12
C GLN A 71 5.77 13.62 5.83
N ALA A 72 6.59 14.50 5.23
CA ALA A 72 6.25 15.15 3.96
C ALA A 72 5.98 14.18 2.81
N LEU A 73 6.72 13.06 2.74
CA LEU A 73 6.47 12.00 1.76
C LEU A 73 5.16 11.26 2.04
N ILE A 74 4.89 10.99 3.31
CA ILE A 74 3.67 10.32 3.76
C ILE A 74 2.45 11.19 3.42
N ASP A 75 2.49 12.48 3.73
CA ASP A 75 1.42 13.43 3.40
C ASP A 75 1.22 13.57 1.89
N ALA A 76 2.29 13.63 1.09
CA ALA A 76 2.19 13.67 -0.36
C ALA A 76 1.50 12.41 -0.93
N ALA A 77 1.85 11.23 -0.40
CA ALA A 77 1.20 9.98 -0.77
C ALA A 77 -0.26 9.92 -0.33
N LEU A 78 -0.58 10.32 0.92
CA LEU A 78 -1.96 10.38 1.43
C LEU A 78 -2.84 11.36 0.63
N ASN A 79 -2.30 12.50 0.22
CA ASN A 79 -3.02 13.45 -0.62
C ASN A 79 -3.39 12.84 -1.98
N LYS A 80 -2.48 12.05 -2.59
CA LYS A 80 -2.79 11.35 -3.84
C LYS A 80 -3.96 10.37 -3.71
N PHE A 81 -4.07 9.68 -2.58
CA PHE A 81 -5.21 8.81 -2.30
C PHE A 81 -6.52 9.59 -2.21
N LYS A 82 -6.53 10.74 -1.51
CA LYS A 82 -7.72 11.59 -1.36
C LYS A 82 -8.17 12.25 -2.65
N GLU A 83 -7.25 12.50 -3.59
CA GLU A 83 -7.58 13.06 -4.91
C GLU A 83 -8.25 12.05 -5.85
N ASN A 84 -8.29 10.75 -5.50
CA ASN A 84 -8.79 9.66 -6.36
C ASN A 84 -9.99 8.90 -5.74
N ASP A 85 -10.56 9.40 -4.65
CA ASP A 85 -11.82 8.92 -4.03
C ASP A 85 -12.99 9.83 -4.46
#